data_AF-A0A395S015-F1
#
_entry.id   AF-A0A395S015-F1
#
_cell.length_a   1.000
_cell.length_b   1.000
_cell.length_c   1.000
_cell.angle_alpha   90.00
_cell.angle_beta   90.00
_cell.angle_gamma   90.00
#
_symmetry.space_group_name_H-M   'P 1'
#
loop_
_entity.id
_entity.type
_entity.pdbx_description
1 polymer ?
#
loop_
_entity_poly.entity_id
_entity_poly.type
_entity_poly.pdbx_seq_one_letter_code
_entity_poly.pdbx_strand_id
1 'polypeptide(L)' 'MHNPISLSGLLVLISLSTNSLVHASSPEMVIPLLGSNPCTWGPSFWCASEENMKRCGVTQEECEKYANDLY' A
#
# COMPACT_ATOMS: atom_id res chain seq x y z
N MET A 1 14.64 41.13 -37.90
CA MET A 1 15.10 42.06 -36.85
C MET A 1 14.59 41.51 -35.54
N HIS A 2 15.51 41.12 -34.64
CA HIS A 2 15.26 40.26 -33.50
C HIS A 2 14.26 40.85 -32.51
N ASN A 3 13.22 40.08 -32.17
CA ASN A 3 12.24 40.40 -31.14
C ASN A 3 12.93 40.25 -29.77
N PRO A 4 13.03 41.30 -28.93
CA PRO A 4 13.70 41.19 -27.65
C PRO A 4 12.80 40.41 -26.69
N ILE A 5 13.13 39.14 -26.47
CA ILE A 5 12.53 38.33 -25.42
C ILE A 5 12.87 39.03 -24.11
N SER A 6 11.84 39.55 -23.43
CA SER A 6 11.96 40.24 -22.14
C SER A 6 12.77 39.40 -21.14
N LEU A 7 13.55 40.06 -20.27
CA LEU A 7 14.30 39.38 -19.19
C LEU A 7 13.37 38.50 -18.33
N SER A 8 12.11 38.94 -18.16
CA SER A 8 11.05 38.17 -17.51
C SER A 8 10.63 36.92 -18.29
N GLY A 9 10.70 36.97 -19.62
CA GLY A 9 10.48 35.82 -20.50
C GLY A 9 11.59 34.77 -20.42
N LEU A 10 12.85 35.20 -20.19
CA LEU A 10 13.95 34.27 -19.96
C LEU A 10 13.76 33.45 -18.68
N LEU A 11 13.31 34.10 -17.59
CA LEU A 11 13.03 33.47 -16.29
C LEU A 11 11.95 32.39 -16.35
N VAL A 12 10.94 32.55 -17.21
CA VAL A 12 9.86 31.57 -17.42
C VAL A 12 10.36 30.31 -18.15
N LEU A 13 11.38 30.42 -19.00
CA LEU A 13 11.94 29.26 -19.70
C LEU A 13 12.81 28.39 -18.77
N ILE A 14 13.45 29.00 -17.77
CA ILE A 14 14.30 28.29 -16.79
C ILE A 14 13.45 27.49 -15.79
N SER A 15 12.18 27.85 -15.57
CA SER A 15 11.30 27.13 -14.65
C SER A 15 10.62 25.90 -15.26
N LEU A 16 10.60 25.76 -16.60
CA LEU A 16 10.06 24.58 -17.27
C LEU A 16 11.02 23.38 -17.28
N SER A 17 12.30 23.57 -16.94
CA SER A 17 13.36 22.54 -17.05
C SER A 17 13.56 21.66 -15.81
N THR A 18 12.72 21.77 -14.77
CA THR A 18 12.74 20.83 -13.64
C THR A 18 11.43 20.08 -13.44
N ASN A 19 10.66 19.83 -14.51
CA ASN A 19 9.63 18.79 -14.47
C ASN A 19 10.33 17.41 -14.51
N SER A 20 10.88 17.05 -13.35
CA SER A 20 11.09 15.72 -12.81
C SER A 20 11.24 14.57 -13.81
N LEU A 21 12.49 14.25 -14.18
CA LEU A 21 12.87 12.87 -14.56
C LEU A 21 12.93 11.94 -13.34
N VAL A 22 12.17 12.21 -12.28
CA VAL A 22 12.33 11.56 -10.99
C VAL A 22 11.05 10.81 -10.64
N HIS A 23 11.18 9.48 -10.75
CA HIS A 23 10.25 8.41 -10.37
C HIS A 23 9.17 8.01 -11.37
N ALA A 24 9.61 7.53 -12.54
CA ALA A 24 9.12 6.22 -12.95
C ALA A 24 9.77 5.16 -12.03
N SER A 25 9.35 5.09 -10.76
CA SER A 25 9.59 3.87 -9.99
C SER A 25 8.62 2.84 -10.55
N SER A 26 9.15 1.90 -11.35
CA SER A 26 8.49 0.60 -11.53
C SER A 26 7.92 0.17 -10.18
N PRO A 27 6.67 -0.31 -10.09
CA PRO A 27 6.23 -0.92 -8.84
C PRO A 27 7.25 -2.02 -8.52
N GLU A 28 8.00 -1.82 -7.43
CA GLU A 28 8.81 -2.88 -6.84
C GLU A 28 7.79 -3.96 -6.47
N MET A 29 7.83 -5.08 -7.19
CA MET A 29 6.98 -6.21 -6.90
C MET A 29 7.48 -6.84 -5.61
N VAL A 30 7.01 -6.32 -4.47
CA VAL A 30 7.27 -6.93 -3.17
C VAL A 30 6.40 -8.18 -3.10
N ILE A 31 7.00 -9.34 -3.41
CA ILE A 31 6.35 -10.63 -3.16
C ILE A 31 6.39 -10.85 -1.64
N PRO A 32 5.25 -10.80 -0.93
CA PRO A 32 5.25 -11.12 0.48
C PRO A 32 5.65 -12.60 0.65
N LEU A 33 6.52 -12.87 1.62
CA LEU A 33 6.86 -14.24 1.98
C LEU A 33 5.57 -14.98 2.36
N LEU A 34 5.39 -16.21 1.86
CA LEU A 34 4.25 -17.03 2.23
C LEU A 34 4.20 -17.20 3.75
N GLY A 35 3.02 -17.03 4.33
CA GLY A 35 2.84 -17.09 5.79
C GLY A 35 3.36 -15.89 6.58
N SER A 36 3.89 -14.83 5.92
CA SER A 36 4.28 -13.59 6.61
C SER A 36 3.10 -12.84 7.24
N ASN A 37 1.88 -13.08 6.77
CA ASN A 37 0.66 -12.59 7.38
C ASN A 37 0.08 -13.65 8.34
N PRO A 38 0.09 -13.44 9.68
CA PRO A 38 -0.45 -14.38 10.65
C PRO A 38 -1.93 -14.71 10.45
N CYS A 39 -2.69 -13.81 9.84
CA CYS A 39 -4.10 -14.03 9.55
C CYS A 39 -4.31 -15.12 8.48
N THR A 40 -3.27 -15.52 7.75
CA THR A 40 -3.32 -16.65 6.81
C THR A 40 -2.94 -17.99 7.45
N TRP A 41 -2.61 -18.03 8.74
CA TRP A 41 -2.28 -19.29 9.45
C TRP A 41 -3.51 -20.12 9.78
N GLY A 42 -4.69 -19.50 9.77
CA GLY A 42 -5.97 -20.16 9.97
C GLY A 42 -6.59 -19.94 11.36
N PRO A 43 -7.77 -20.51 11.60
CA PRO A 43 -8.65 -20.14 12.72
C PRO A 43 -8.04 -20.38 14.10
N SER A 44 -7.15 -21.37 14.20
CA SER A 44 -6.38 -21.60 15.43
C SER A 44 -5.55 -20.39 15.86
N PHE A 45 -5.16 -19.48 14.95
CA PHE A 45 -4.51 -18.22 15.29
C PHE A 45 -5.52 -17.10 15.54
N TRP A 46 -6.40 -16.83 14.57
CA TRP A 46 -7.29 -15.66 14.65
C TRP A 46 -8.38 -15.79 15.71
N CYS A 47 -8.81 -17.01 16.05
CA CYS A 47 -9.75 -17.26 17.15
C CYS A 47 -9.08 -17.54 18.50
N ALA A 48 -7.75 -17.44 18.60
CA ALA A 48 -7.05 -17.70 19.87
C ALA A 48 -7.23 -16.56 20.90
N SER A 49 -7.52 -15.34 20.45
CA SER A 49 -7.73 -14.18 21.32
C SER A 49 -8.48 -13.06 20.60
N GLU A 50 -9.13 -12.19 21.36
CA GLU A 50 -9.81 -10.99 20.83
C GLU A 50 -8.83 -10.04 20.11
N GLU A 51 -7.57 -9.97 20.56
CA GLU A 51 -6.53 -9.19 19.89
C GLU A 51 -6.24 -9.72 18.48
N ASN A 52 -6.10 -11.05 18.32
CA ASN A 52 -5.88 -11.66 17.02
C ASN A 52 -7.11 -11.49 16.11
N MET A 53 -8.32 -11.59 16.67
CA MET A 53 -9.56 -11.32 15.94
C MET A 53 -9.58 -9.90 15.38
N LYS A 54 -9.33 -8.90 16.24
CA LYS A 54 -9.26 -7.48 15.86
C LYS A 54 -8.19 -7.24 14.80
N ARG A 55 -7.00 -7.83 14.99
CA ARG A 55 -5.88 -7.73 14.04
C ARG A 55 -6.23 -8.31 12.67
N CYS A 56 -6.99 -9.39 12.63
CA CYS A 56 -7.35 -10.09 11.41
C CYS A 56 -8.71 -9.66 10.82
N GLY A 57 -9.42 -8.74 11.46
CA GLY A 57 -10.74 -8.29 11.00
C GLY A 57 -11.81 -9.37 11.08
N VAL A 58 -11.66 -10.27 12.04
CA VAL A 58 -12.57 -11.40 12.27
C VAL A 58 -13.55 -11.07 13.38
N THR A 59 -14.78 -11.53 13.23
CA THR A 59 -15.85 -11.48 14.22
C THR A 59 -15.92 -12.74 15.10
N GLN A 60 -16.52 -12.60 16.29
CA GLN A 60 -16.78 -13.73 17.18
C GLN A 60 -17.67 -14.80 16.52
N GLU A 61 -18.66 -14.38 15.74
CA GLU A 61 -19.58 -15.26 15.00
C GLU A 61 -18.82 -16.15 13.99
N GLU A 62 -17.81 -15.63 13.30
CA GLU A 62 -16.97 -16.42 12.38
C GLU A 62 -16.18 -17.51 13.12
N CYS A 63 -15.68 -17.20 14.32
CA CYS A 63 -14.99 -18.18 15.16
C CYS A 63 -15.94 -19.24 15.69
N GLU A 64 -17.14 -18.85 16.12
CA GLU A 64 -18.16 -19.79 16.57
C GLU A 64 -18.63 -20.70 15.45
N LYS A 65 -18.84 -20.16 14.25
CA LYS A 65 -19.16 -20.95 13.07
C LYS A 65 -18.08 -21.99 12.79
N TYR A 66 -16.81 -21.59 12.78
CA TYR A 66 -15.71 -22.53 12.58
C TYR A 66 -15.67 -23.62 13.66
N ALA A 67 -15.92 -23.26 14.93
CA ALA A 67 -15.97 -24.23 16.01
C ALA A 67 -17.13 -25.23 15.84
N ASN A 68 -18.29 -24.77 15.37
CA ASN A 68 -19.44 -25.63 15.09
C ASN A 68 -19.23 -26.53 13.86
N ASP A 69 -18.58 -26.04 12.80
CA ASP A 69 -18.28 -26.83 11.59
C ASP A 69 -17.31 -28.00 11.87
N LEU A 70 -16.64 -28.02 13.02
CA LEU A 70 -15.76 -29.09 13.48
C LEU A 70 -16.48 -30.22 14.26
N TYR A 71 -17.77 -30.06 14.59
CA TYR A 71 -18.58 -31.04 15.35
C TYR A 71 -19.80 -31.51 14.56
#